data_AF-A0A4Q0Z6A3-F1
#
_entry.id   AF-A0A4Q0Z6A3-F1
#
_cell.length_a   1.000
_cell.length_b   1.000
_cell.length_c   1.000
_cell.angle_alpha   90.00
_cell.angle_beta   90.00
_cell.angle_gamma   90.00
#
_symmetry.space_group_name_H-M   'P 1'
#
loop_
_entity.id
_entity.type
_entity.pdbx_description
1 polymer ?
#
loop_
_entity_poly.entity_id
_entity_poly.type
_entity_poly.pdbx_seq_one_letter_code
_entity_poly.pdbx_strand_id
1 'polypeptide(L)'
;MRDLELMEKEVLALLVKHANNEQIKITLAPLIAKTSIQMGHLYSDLGLPTREVMGKLMSANFSSLAKLKPSDVRWKKYLYDCIGKTAPACAKCNDISNCFNCTLAS
;
A
#
# COMPACT_ATOMS: atom_id res chain seq x y z
N MET A 1 18.36 4.13 -4.46
CA MET A 1 18.29 2.81 -3.78
C MET A 1 17.97 2.99 -2.31
N ARG A 2 18.74 3.78 -1.55
CA ARG A 2 18.50 4.07 -0.11
C ARG A 2 17.07 4.53 0.24
N ASP A 3 16.44 5.34 -0.60
CA ASP A 3 15.07 5.83 -0.33
C ASP A 3 14.00 4.76 -0.41
N LEU A 4 14.14 3.77 -1.30
CA LEU A 4 13.17 2.68 -1.44
C LEU A 4 13.24 1.73 -0.24
N GLU A 5 14.44 1.42 0.23
CA GLU A 5 14.64 0.60 1.44
C GLU A 5 14.08 1.28 2.69
N LEU A 6 14.19 2.61 2.78
CA LEU A 6 13.57 3.37 3.86
C LEU A 6 12.04 3.31 3.77
N MET A 7 11.48 3.52 2.58
CA MET A 7 10.03 3.42 2.35
C MET A 7 9.49 2.03 2.69
N GLU A 8 10.21 0.96 2.32
CA GLU A 8 9.86 -0.42 2.69
C GLU A 8 9.76 -0.57 4.21
N LYS A 9 10.77 -0.09 4.96
CA LYS A 9 10.80 -0.19 6.43
C LYS A 9 9.68 0.60 7.08
N GLU A 10 9.37 1.80 6.58
CA GLU A 10 8.27 2.62 7.10
C GLU A 10 6.90 1.96 6.84
N VAL A 11 6.68 1.42 5.64
CA VAL A 11 5.45 0.67 5.32
C VAL A 11 5.35 -0.60 6.18
N LEU A 12 6.46 -1.31 6.37
CA LEU A 12 6.52 -2.48 7.24
C LEU A 12 6.13 -2.11 8.68
N ALA A 13 6.72 -1.06 9.24
CA ALA A 13 6.42 -0.61 10.59
C ALA A 13 4.94 -0.25 10.76
N LEU A 14 4.36 0.44 9.76
CA LEU A 14 2.93 0.74 9.73
C LEU A 14 2.08 -0.55 9.72
N LEU A 15 2.39 -1.50 8.83
CA LEU A 15 1.65 -2.76 8.72
C LEU A 15 1.75 -3.58 10.02
N VAL A 16 2.95 -3.69 10.58
CA VAL A 16 3.21 -4.41 11.85
C VAL A 16 2.42 -3.79 13.00
N LYS A 17 2.34 -2.47 13.07
CA LYS A 17 1.58 -1.74 14.09
C LYS A 17 0.08 -2.01 14.01
N HIS A 18 -0.45 -2.25 12.81
CA HIS A 18 -1.88 -2.43 12.56
C HIS A 18 -2.29 -3.87 12.21
N ALA A 19 -1.37 -4.83 12.28
CA ALA A 19 -1.65 -6.22 12.05
C ALA A 19 -2.51 -6.80 13.17
N ASN A 20 -3.50 -7.60 12.80
CA ASN A 20 -4.42 -8.23 13.76
C ASN A 20 -3.74 -9.29 14.64
N ASN A 21 -2.71 -9.97 14.12
CA ASN A 21 -2.01 -11.07 14.80
C ASN A 21 -0.50 -11.00 14.58
N GLU A 22 0.28 -11.62 15.47
CA GLU A 22 1.75 -11.69 15.34
C GLU A 22 2.19 -12.43 14.08
N GLN A 23 1.50 -13.51 13.70
CA GLN A 23 1.79 -14.23 12.46
C GLN A 23 1.74 -13.32 11.23
N ILE A 24 0.77 -12.41 11.17
CA ILE A 24 0.61 -11.45 10.07
C ILE A 24 1.73 -10.42 10.08
N LYS A 25 2.24 -10.03 11.25
CA LYS A 25 3.39 -9.13 11.39
C LYS A 25 4.66 -9.72 10.77
N ILE A 26 4.87 -11.03 10.91
CA ILE A 26 6.09 -11.69 10.46
C ILE A 26 5.99 -12.31 9.05
N THR A 27 4.78 -12.57 8.55
CA THR A 27 4.57 -13.19 7.22
C THR A 27 4.08 -12.17 6.19
N LEU A 28 2.90 -11.58 6.43
CA LEU A 28 2.19 -10.79 5.43
C LEU A 28 2.67 -9.34 5.39
N ALA A 29 2.99 -8.73 6.53
CA ALA A 29 3.50 -7.37 6.58
C ALA A 29 4.82 -7.18 5.78
N PRO A 30 5.87 -8.02 5.94
CA PRO A 30 7.08 -7.89 5.13
C PRO A 30 6.85 -8.18 3.65
N LEU A 31 5.96 -9.13 3.33
CA LEU A 31 5.59 -9.41 1.94
C LEU A 31 4.96 -8.17 1.27
N ILE A 32 3.95 -7.59 1.91
CA ILE A 32 3.27 -6.39 1.38
C ILE A 32 4.24 -5.20 1.31
N ALA A 33 5.08 -4.99 2.33
CA ALA A 33 6.05 -3.90 2.34
C ALA A 33 7.02 -3.99 1.14
N LYS A 34 7.60 -5.17 0.92
CA LYS A 34 8.52 -5.45 -0.19
C LYS A 34 7.86 -5.33 -1.57
N THR A 35 6.60 -5.77 -1.69
CA THR A 35 5.83 -5.56 -2.93
C THR A 35 5.42 -4.10 -3.12
N SER A 36 5.25 -3.34 -2.03
CA SER A 36 4.82 -1.94 -2.09
C SER A 36 5.84 -1.04 -2.79
N ILE A 37 7.14 -1.35 -2.69
CA ILE A 37 8.21 -0.58 -3.32
C ILE A 37 8.39 -0.90 -4.82
N GLN A 38 7.76 -1.98 -5.32
CA GLN A 38 7.80 -2.34 -6.73
C GLN A 38 7.07 -1.29 -7.59
N MET A 39 7.41 -1.19 -8.88
CA MET A 39 6.79 -0.21 -9.78
C MET A 39 5.37 -0.60 -10.21
N GLY A 40 5.00 -1.88 -10.07
CA GLY A 40 3.70 -2.41 -10.48
C GLY A 40 2.55 -2.12 -9.50
N HIS A 41 1.42 -2.80 -9.78
CA HIS A 41 0.26 -2.82 -8.92
C HIS A 41 0.49 -3.79 -7.76
N LEU A 42 0.29 -3.32 -6.53
CA LEU A 42 0.51 -4.10 -5.31
C LEU A 42 -0.25 -5.44 -5.32
N TYR A 43 -1.51 -5.46 -5.80
CA TYR A 43 -2.29 -6.68 -5.86
C TYR A 43 -1.79 -7.65 -6.94
N SER A 44 -1.41 -7.16 -8.13
CA SER A 44 -0.89 -8.00 -9.22
C SER A 44 0.45 -8.63 -8.85
N ASP A 45 1.31 -7.88 -8.18
CA ASP A 45 2.63 -8.34 -7.75
C ASP A 45 2.55 -9.32 -6.55
N LEU A 46 1.49 -9.21 -5.74
CA LEU A 46 1.11 -10.23 -4.75
C LEU A 46 0.44 -11.47 -5.38
N GLY A 47 0.23 -11.50 -6.70
CA GLY A 47 -0.47 -12.59 -7.39
C GLY A 47 -1.99 -12.61 -7.17
N LEU A 48 -2.58 -11.51 -6.71
CA LEU A 48 -4.01 -11.39 -6.49
C LEU A 48 -4.74 -11.04 -7.80
N PRO A 49 -5.88 -11.67 -8.08
CA PRO A 49 -6.58 -11.49 -9.35
C PRO A 49 -7.23 -10.11 -9.47
N THR A 50 -7.69 -9.51 -8.35
CA THR A 50 -8.40 -8.23 -8.37
C THR A 50 -8.07 -7.34 -7.17
N ARG A 51 -8.31 -6.03 -7.33
CA ARG A 51 -8.23 -5.02 -6.25
C ARG A 51 -9.16 -5.36 -5.08
N GLU A 52 -10.33 -5.94 -5.35
CA GLU A 52 -11.30 -6.32 -4.32
C GLU A 52 -10.76 -7.43 -3.41
N VAL A 53 -10.11 -8.44 -3.98
CA VAL A 53 -9.48 -9.53 -3.20
C VAL A 53 -8.39 -8.95 -2.30
N MET A 54 -7.59 -8.01 -2.80
CA MET A 54 -6.63 -7.29 -1.97
C MET A 54 -7.30 -6.50 -0.85
N GLY A 55 -8.43 -5.85 -1.13
CA GLY A 55 -9.23 -5.17 -0.12
C GLY A 55 -9.74 -6.09 0.97
N LYS A 56 -10.24 -7.27 0.61
CA LYS A 56 -10.68 -8.29 1.57
C LYS A 56 -9.52 -8.83 2.39
N LEU A 57 -8.38 -9.13 1.77
CA LEU A 57 -7.18 -9.61 2.44
C LEU A 57 -6.66 -8.57 3.44
N MET A 58 -6.57 -7.30 3.04
CA MET A 58 -6.15 -6.23 3.94
C MET A 58 -7.15 -6.02 5.08
N SER A 59 -8.45 -6.10 4.80
CA SER A 59 -9.49 -5.93 5.83
C SER A 59 -9.52 -7.08 6.84
N ALA A 60 -9.25 -8.31 6.39
CA ALA A 60 -9.19 -9.49 7.24
C ALA A 60 -7.94 -9.52 8.14
N ASN A 61 -6.79 -9.03 7.63
CA ASN A 61 -5.51 -9.11 8.33
C ASN A 61 -5.09 -7.82 9.06
N PHE A 62 -5.56 -6.67 8.57
CA PHE A 62 -5.24 -5.33 9.06
C PHE A 62 -6.52 -4.52 9.24
N SER A 63 -7.43 -5.03 10.07
CA SER A 63 -8.78 -4.45 10.21
C SER A 63 -8.73 -3.01 10.72
N SER A 64 -7.74 -2.65 11.53
CA SER A 64 -7.54 -1.28 12.00
C SER A 64 -7.20 -0.31 10.86
N LEU A 65 -6.34 -0.70 9.92
CA LEU A 65 -6.04 0.12 8.73
C LEU A 65 -7.24 0.17 7.78
N ALA A 66 -7.93 -0.94 7.58
CA ALA A 66 -9.09 -0.99 6.68
C ALA A 66 -10.25 -0.10 7.14
N LYS A 67 -10.44 0.06 8.46
CA LYS A 67 -11.44 0.98 9.01
C LYS A 67 -11.10 2.45 8.76
N LEU A 68 -9.82 2.81 8.78
CA LEU A 68 -9.35 4.18 8.56
C LEU A 68 -9.22 4.53 7.08
N LYS A 69 -9.14 3.52 6.21
CA LYS A 69 -8.92 3.70 4.79
C LYS A 69 -10.20 4.17 4.08
N PRO A 70 -10.14 5.27 3.30
CA PRO A 70 -11.24 5.65 2.41
C PRO A 70 -11.45 4.63 1.28
N SER A 71 -12.71 4.36 0.94
CA SER A 71 -13.11 3.34 -0.05
C SER A 71 -12.53 3.60 -1.45
N ASP A 72 -12.46 4.87 -1.85
CA ASP A 72 -12.03 5.28 -3.19
C ASP A 72 -10.51 5.15 -3.42
N VAL A 73 -9.71 5.25 -2.35
CA VAL A 73 -8.25 5.26 -2.43
C VAL A 73 -7.67 3.86 -2.62
N ARG A 74 -6.61 3.73 -3.44
CA ARG A 74 -5.87 2.47 -3.62
C ARG A 74 -5.00 2.18 -2.39
N TRP A 75 -4.89 0.91 -1.97
CA TRP A 75 -4.09 0.51 -0.79
C TRP A 75 -2.66 1.04 -0.82
N LYS A 76 -1.99 0.94 -1.97
CA LYS A 76 -0.64 1.47 -2.14
C LYS A 76 -0.56 2.97 -1.88
N LYS A 77 -1.50 3.76 -2.41
CA LYS A 77 -1.52 5.21 -2.13
C LYS A 77 -1.76 5.48 -0.64
N TYR A 78 -2.74 4.79 -0.04
CA TYR A 78 -3.08 4.95 1.37
C TYR A 78 -1.92 4.62 2.33
N LEU A 79 -1.22 3.51 2.10
CA LEU A 79 -0.07 3.12 2.94
C LEU A 79 1.03 4.17 2.92
N TYR A 80 1.30 4.74 1.75
CA TYR A 80 2.32 5.77 1.57
C TYR A 80 1.87 7.12 2.15
N ASP A 81 0.59 7.46 2.00
CA ASP A 81 -0.02 8.64 2.62
C ASP A 81 0.10 8.60 4.16
N CYS A 82 -0.14 7.43 4.77
CA CYS A 82 0.04 7.24 6.21
C CYS A 82 1.47 7.46 6.71
N ILE A 83 2.49 7.21 5.88
CA ILE A 83 3.90 7.46 6.22
C ILE A 83 4.42 8.81 5.68
N GLY A 84 3.53 9.64 5.11
CA GLY A 84 3.89 10.94 4.54
C GLY A 84 4.85 10.85 3.35
N LYS A 85 4.81 9.74 2.60
CA LYS A 85 5.63 9.51 1.41
C LYS A 85 4.76 9.38 0.16
N THR A 86 5.39 9.53 -1.01
CA THR A 86 4.73 9.27 -2.29
C THR A 86 5.15 7.90 -2.81
N ALA A 87 4.17 7.08 -3.18
CA ALA A 87 4.44 5.75 -3.72
C ALA A 87 5.32 5.83 -4.99
N PRO A 88 6.37 4.99 -5.13
CA PRO A 88 7.31 5.07 -6.25
C PRO A 88 6.65 4.81 -7.61
N ALA A 89 5.55 4.04 -7.63
CA ALA A 89 4.74 3.82 -8.82
C ALA A 89 3.92 5.05 -9.25
N CYS A 90 3.63 5.99 -8.33
CA CYS A 90 2.83 7.17 -8.64
C CYS A 90 3.64 8.22 -9.43
N ALA A 91 4.96 8.28 -9.24
CA ALA A 91 5.84 9.26 -9.90
C ALA A 91 6.06 9.00 -11.40
N LYS A 92 5.77 7.78 -11.89
CA LYS A 92 5.91 7.39 -13.30
C LYS A 92 4.62 6.77 -13.88
N CYS A 93 3.50 6.86 -13.16
CA CYS A 93 2.23 6.39 -13.69
C CYS A 93 1.76 7.38 -14.75
N ASN A 94 1.96 7.03 -16.02
CA ASN A 94 1.39 7.74 -17.18
C ASN A 94 -0.16 7.63 -17.22
N ASP A 95 -0.75 6.96 -16.24
CA ASP A 95 -2.20 6.74 -16.06
C ASP A 95 -2.80 7.83 -15.14
N ILE A 96 -2.44 9.10 -15.42
CA ILE A 96 -3.07 10.28 -14.80
C ILE A 96 -4.57 10.32 -15.12
N SER A 97 -5.00 9.69 -16.20
CA SER A 97 -6.39 9.67 -16.66
C SER A 97 -7.36 8.92 -15.73
N ASN A 98 -6.88 8.10 -14.78
CA ASN A 98 -7.74 7.35 -13.87
C ASN A 98 -7.38 7.51 -12.37
N CYS A 99 -6.55 8.51 -12.05
CA CYS A 99 -6.41 9.00 -10.68
C CYS A 99 -7.44 10.11 -10.44
N PHE A 100 -8.66 9.71 -10.03
CA PHE A 100 -9.61 10.66 -9.49
C PHE A 100 -8.94 11.50 -8.38
N ASN A 101 -8.86 12.80 -8.64
CA ASN A 101 -8.48 13.88 -7.74
C ASN A 101 -7.00 14.02 -7.34
N CYS A 102 -6.13 14.29 -8.32
CA CYS A 102 -4.90 15.04 -8.07
C CYS A 102 -5.09 16.50 -8.56
N THR A 103 -5.72 17.35 -7.74
CA THR A 103 -5.57 18.80 -7.86
C THR A 103 -4.18 19.19 -7.38
N LEU A 104 -3.17 19.00 -8.22
CA LEU A 104 -1.96 19.82 -8.17
C LEU A 104 -2.06 20.83 -9.30
N ALA A 105 -2.95 21.80 -9.11
CA ALA A 105 -2.93 23.03 -9.88
C ALA A 105 -1.82 23.90 -9.28
N SER A 106 -0.75 24.11 -10.05
CA SER A 106 0.01 25.36 -10.14
C SER A 106 0.91 25.29 -11.36
#